data_AF-A0A1C7MVQ2-F1
#
_entry.id   AF-A0A1C7MVQ2-F1
#
_cell.length_a   1.000
_cell.length_b   1.000
_cell.length_c   1.000
_cell.angle_alpha   90.00
_cell.angle_beta   90.00
_cell.angle_gamma   90.00
#
_symmetry.space_group_name_H-M   'P 1'
#
loop_
_entity.id
_entity.type
_entity.pdbx_description
1 polymer ?
#
loop_
_entity_poly.entity_id
_entity_poly.type
_entity_poly.pdbx_seq_one_letter_code
_entity_poly.pdbx_strand_id
1 'polypeptide(L)'
;MFTEFRLQSQQVNNELHFVFNLSNLLLITKDLVDCTRITVGLKSSNGNVSLSFRWISESFKGSTDESKKDLPVQIVTAEKIQNIRNPCASERPDTYILLPDVNILKSTAERFKALSNFITLSANMQGEFKIEIQSPFAVCSARYENLQHPELVGHDISSRDPEHFSSACVRSDDFVHFLSCTHLEPDNIICSITNERQVAFLIFLSIDTYQNEDAPLRSLNSQDCQITVQLPLYLE
;
A
#
# COMPACT_ATOMS: atom_id res chain seq x y z
N MET A 1 0.21 -14.67 4.14
CA MET A 1 -1.05 -15.09 3.44
C MET A 1 -1.77 -16.16 4.27
N PHE A 2 -2.99 -16.60 3.90
CA PHE A 2 -3.76 -17.63 4.65
C PHE A 2 -3.50 -19.05 4.12
N THR A 3 -3.23 -20.01 5.01
CA THR A 3 -3.14 -21.45 4.64
C THR A 3 -4.52 -22.06 4.37
N GLU A 4 -5.55 -21.57 5.05
CA GLU A 4 -6.94 -21.95 4.87
C GLU A 4 -7.80 -20.70 4.86
N PHE A 5 -8.70 -20.57 3.87
CA PHE A 5 -9.62 -19.46 3.77
C PHE A 5 -11.01 -19.97 3.39
N ARG A 6 -12.01 -19.55 4.17
CA ARG A 6 -13.42 -19.82 3.89
C ARG A 6 -14.24 -18.58 4.19
N LEU A 7 -14.95 -18.10 3.18
CA LEU A 7 -15.89 -17.00 3.30
C LEU A 7 -17.23 -17.41 2.70
N GLN A 8 -18.29 -17.20 3.47
CA GLN A 8 -19.66 -17.38 3.02
C GLN A 8 -20.49 -16.23 3.58
N SER A 9 -21.05 -15.43 2.68
CA SER A 9 -21.88 -14.27 2.99
C SER A 9 -23.30 -14.49 2.49
N GLN A 10 -24.26 -13.95 3.22
CA GLN A 10 -25.67 -13.89 2.80
C GLN A 10 -25.97 -12.62 2.00
N GLN A 11 -24.99 -11.72 1.84
CA GLN A 11 -25.14 -10.50 1.05
C GLN A 11 -25.02 -10.80 -0.46
N VAL A 12 -25.37 -9.80 -1.27
CA VAL A 12 -25.24 -9.84 -2.72
C VAL A 12 -23.80 -10.16 -3.12
N ASN A 13 -23.62 -10.99 -4.15
CA ASN A 13 -22.32 -11.43 -4.69
C ASN A 13 -21.42 -12.21 -3.73
N ASN A 14 -21.95 -12.74 -2.61
CA ASN A 14 -21.15 -13.48 -1.62
C ASN A 14 -19.99 -12.64 -1.06
N GLU A 15 -20.14 -11.32 -1.02
CA GLU A 15 -19.16 -10.40 -0.47
C GLU A 15 -19.49 -10.04 0.98
N LEU A 16 -18.47 -9.73 1.77
CA LEU A 16 -18.63 -9.24 3.14
C LEU A 16 -17.78 -8.01 3.34
N HIS A 17 -18.44 -6.89 3.58
CA HIS A 17 -17.78 -5.61 3.81
C HIS A 17 -17.92 -5.20 5.28
N PHE A 18 -16.82 -4.78 5.89
CA PHE A 18 -16.83 -4.29 7.27
C PHE A 18 -15.78 -3.23 7.50
N VAL A 19 -16.04 -2.36 8.48
CA VAL A 19 -15.13 -1.28 8.91
C VAL A 19 -14.68 -1.58 10.33
N PHE A 20 -13.41 -1.28 10.61
CA PHE A 20 -12.80 -1.44 11.92
C PHE A 20 -11.84 -0.30 12.22
N ASN A 21 -11.50 -0.14 13.49
CA ASN A 21 -10.51 0.84 13.91
C ASN A 21 -9.08 0.27 13.73
N LEU A 22 -8.25 0.95 12.95
CA LEU A 22 -6.88 0.51 12.66
C LEU A 22 -6.01 0.41 13.92
N SER A 23 -6.15 1.32 14.88
CA SER A 23 -5.38 1.29 16.13
C SER A 23 -5.64 0.03 16.94
N ASN A 24 -6.87 -0.47 16.94
CA ASN A 24 -7.22 -1.74 17.59
C ASN A 24 -6.57 -2.93 16.88
N LEU A 25 -6.57 -2.93 15.54
CA LEU A 25 -5.88 -3.96 14.77
C LEU A 25 -4.38 -3.95 15.06
N LEU A 26 -3.74 -2.77 15.08
CA LEU A 26 -2.32 -2.61 15.39
C LEU A 26 -1.96 -3.13 16.79
N LEU A 27 -2.83 -2.94 17.78
CA LEU A 27 -2.62 -3.48 19.13
C LEU A 27 -2.73 -5.01 19.15
N ILE A 28 -3.59 -5.58 18.32
CA ILE A 28 -3.73 -7.03 18.20
C ILE A 28 -2.50 -7.61 17.49
N THR A 29 -2.11 -7.05 16.35
CA THR A 29 -1.01 -7.59 15.52
C THR A 29 0.35 -7.56 16.20
N LYS A 30 0.59 -6.64 17.15
CA LYS A 30 1.81 -6.62 17.96
C LYS A 30 2.07 -7.92 18.71
N ASP A 31 1.03 -8.59 19.20
CA ASP A 31 1.16 -9.86 19.92
C ASP A 31 1.25 -11.06 18.97
N LEU A 32 1.05 -10.84 17.67
CA LEU A 32 0.96 -11.88 16.66
C LEU A 32 2.23 -12.01 15.82
N VAL A 33 3.19 -11.09 15.95
CA VAL A 33 4.42 -11.04 15.13
C VAL A 33 5.19 -12.36 15.21
N ASP A 34 5.32 -12.92 16.40
CA ASP A 34 6.09 -14.16 16.64
C ASP A 34 5.21 -15.42 16.63
N CYS A 35 3.93 -15.30 16.26
CA CYS A 35 3.00 -16.42 16.25
C CYS A 35 3.09 -17.21 14.94
N THR A 36 3.32 -18.52 15.05
CA THR A 36 3.43 -19.42 13.88
C THR A 36 2.09 -19.73 13.22
N ARG A 37 1.00 -19.81 14.01
CA ARG A 37 -0.35 -20.11 13.50
C ARG A 37 -1.40 -19.23 14.15
N ILE A 38 -2.10 -18.48 13.32
CA ILE A 38 -3.17 -17.57 13.71
C ILE A 38 -4.44 -17.96 12.95
N THR A 39 -5.52 -18.17 13.68
CA THR A 39 -6.85 -18.40 13.12
C THR A 39 -7.70 -17.14 13.32
N VAL A 40 -8.16 -16.54 12.22
CA VAL A 40 -9.06 -15.39 12.25
C VAL A 40 -10.46 -15.84 11.85
N GLY A 41 -11.46 -15.50 12.66
CA GLY A 41 -12.85 -15.85 12.37
C GLY A 41 -13.81 -14.72 12.72
N LEU A 42 -14.86 -14.55 11.93
CA LEU A 42 -15.93 -13.60 12.23
C LEU A 42 -16.88 -14.21 13.27
N LYS A 43 -17.11 -13.49 14.38
CA LYS A 43 -18.06 -13.85 15.42
C LYS A 43 -19.14 -12.79 15.51
N SER A 44 -20.40 -13.22 15.57
CA SER A 44 -21.54 -12.36 15.91
C SER A 44 -22.12 -12.82 17.24
N SER A 45 -22.21 -11.91 18.22
CA SER A 45 -22.76 -12.20 19.54
C SER A 45 -23.51 -10.98 20.07
N ASN A 46 -24.78 -11.17 20.44
CA ASN A 46 -25.63 -10.14 21.04
C ASN A 46 -25.68 -8.82 20.24
N GLY A 47 -25.70 -8.91 18.91
CA GLY A 47 -25.72 -7.74 18.02
C GLY A 47 -24.36 -7.10 17.74
N ASN A 48 -23.29 -7.52 18.43
CA ASN A 48 -21.92 -7.09 18.16
C ASN A 48 -21.21 -8.08 17.26
N VAL A 49 -20.50 -7.57 16.26
CA VAL A 49 -19.68 -8.38 15.35
C VAL A 49 -18.21 -8.09 15.60
N SER A 50 -17.39 -9.13 15.67
CA SER A 50 -15.95 -9.00 15.86
C SER A 50 -15.17 -9.99 15.01
N LEU A 51 -13.96 -9.61 14.59
CA LEU A 51 -12.95 -10.55 14.11
C LEU A 51 -12.19 -11.11 15.31
N SER A 52 -12.38 -12.40 15.57
CA SER A 52 -11.72 -13.15 16.63
C SER A 52 -10.40 -13.71 16.10
N PHE A 53 -9.28 -13.18 16.59
CA PHE A 53 -7.94 -13.69 16.38
C PHE A 53 -7.63 -14.70 17.48
N ARG A 54 -7.30 -15.93 17.10
CA ARG A 54 -6.92 -17.03 18.02
C ARG A 54 -5.57 -17.58 17.62
N TRP A 55 -4.71 -17.82 18.60
CA TRP A 55 -3.38 -18.40 18.38
C TRP A 55 -2.97 -19.23 19.59
N ILE A 56 -2.00 -20.12 19.38
CA ILE A 56 -1.42 -20.93 20.45
C ILE A 56 -0.08 -20.31 20.80
N SER A 57 0.11 -20.01 22.08
CA SER A 57 1.39 -19.55 22.63
C SER A 57 2.02 -20.67 23.45
N GLU A 58 3.35 -20.78 23.41
CA GLU A 58 4.08 -21.73 24.24
C GLU A 58 4.76 -20.99 25.39
N SER A 59 4.46 -21.40 26.61
CA SER A 59 5.12 -20.86 27.80
C SER A 59 6.53 -21.43 27.94
N PHE A 60 7.40 -20.73 28.69
CA PHE A 60 8.77 -21.20 28.99
C PHE A 60 8.84 -22.62 29.61
N LYS A 61 7.73 -23.11 30.19
CA LYS A 61 7.62 -24.45 30.77
C LYS A 61 7.14 -25.52 29.79
N GLY A 62 6.99 -25.20 28.50
CA GLY A 62 6.49 -26.12 27.45
C GLY A 62 4.98 -26.35 27.50
N SER A 63 4.24 -25.59 28.31
CA SER A 63 2.76 -25.63 28.29
C SER A 63 2.25 -24.72 27.18
N THR A 64 1.33 -25.23 26.36
CA THR A 64 0.62 -24.44 25.34
C THR A 64 -0.63 -23.80 25.92
N ASP A 65 -0.85 -22.52 25.65
CA ASP A 65 -2.07 -21.80 26.01
C ASP A 65 -2.73 -21.18 24.77
N GLU A 66 -4.06 -21.31 24.65
CA GLU A 66 -4.83 -20.72 23.56
C GLU A 66 -5.19 -19.28 23.91
N SER A 67 -4.52 -18.34 23.25
CA SER A 67 -4.76 -16.92 23.41
C SER A 67 -5.76 -16.42 22.36
N LYS A 68 -6.54 -15.41 22.75
CA LYS A 68 -7.57 -14.81 21.90
C LYS A 68 -7.67 -13.30 22.09
N LYS A 69 -7.85 -12.58 20.98
CA LYS A 69 -8.28 -11.17 20.95
C LYS A 69 -9.40 -10.95 19.94
N ASP A 70 -10.38 -10.13 20.32
CA ASP A 70 -11.50 -9.74 19.46
C ASP A 70 -11.32 -8.30 18.95
N LEU A 71 -11.35 -8.10 17.63
CA LEU A 71 -11.41 -6.80 16.98
C LEU A 71 -12.87 -6.46 16.66
N PRO A 72 -13.48 -5.45 17.30
CA PRO A 72 -14.83 -5.02 16.94
C PRO A 72 -14.88 -4.55 15.48
N VAL A 73 -15.89 -5.01 14.74
CA VAL A 73 -16.13 -4.61 13.35
C VAL A 73 -17.59 -4.20 13.15
N GLN A 74 -17.81 -3.25 12.24
CA GLN A 74 -19.13 -2.85 11.82
C GLN A 74 -19.39 -3.37 10.40
N ILE A 75 -20.42 -4.21 10.24
CA ILE A 75 -20.83 -4.69 8.92
C ILE A 75 -21.39 -3.52 8.10
N VAL A 76 -20.92 -3.41 6.85
CA VAL A 76 -21.37 -2.41 5.89
C VAL A 76 -22.29 -3.09 4.86
N THR A 77 -23.38 -2.40 4.52
CA THR A 77 -24.32 -2.84 3.49
C THR A 77 -23.79 -2.52 2.10
N ALA A 78 -24.19 -3.30 1.09
CA ALA A 78 -23.78 -3.08 -0.30
C ALA A 78 -24.08 -1.65 -0.80
N GLU A 79 -25.20 -1.05 -0.39
CA GLU A 79 -25.57 0.32 -0.73
C GLU A 79 -24.56 1.36 -0.23
N LYS A 80 -24.04 1.18 1.00
CA LYS A 80 -23.03 2.08 1.56
C LYS A 80 -21.67 1.88 0.90
N ILE A 81 -21.36 0.65 0.48
CA ILE A 81 -20.13 0.31 -0.25
C ILE A 81 -20.10 0.91 -1.65
N GLN A 82 -21.23 1.09 -2.32
CA GLN A 82 -21.26 1.75 -3.63
C GLN A 82 -20.69 3.18 -3.62
N ASN A 83 -20.72 3.84 -2.45
CA ASN A 83 -20.13 5.16 -2.24
C ASN A 83 -18.64 5.11 -1.87
N ILE A 84 -18.11 3.93 -1.52
CA ILE A 84 -16.70 3.70 -1.22
C ILE A 84 -16.08 3.06 -2.46
N ARG A 85 -15.58 3.89 -3.37
CA ARG A 85 -14.85 3.41 -4.56
C ARG A 85 -13.37 3.35 -4.28
N ASN A 86 -12.72 2.31 -4.81
CA ASN A 86 -11.27 2.28 -4.88
C ASN A 86 -10.78 3.54 -5.60
N PRO A 87 -9.68 4.16 -5.13
CA PRO A 87 -9.08 5.27 -5.84
C PRO A 87 -8.61 4.77 -7.22
N CYS A 88 -9.35 5.11 -8.27
CA CYS A 88 -8.95 4.76 -9.63
C CYS A 88 -7.73 5.62 -10.00
N ALA A 89 -6.60 4.99 -10.30
CA ALA A 89 -5.51 5.69 -10.98
C ALA A 89 -6.05 6.19 -12.34
N SER A 90 -5.58 7.36 -12.78
CA SER A 90 -5.94 7.91 -14.09
C SER A 90 -5.74 6.85 -15.18
N GLU A 91 -6.74 6.66 -16.04
CA GLU A 91 -6.66 5.70 -17.16
C GLU A 91 -5.53 6.03 -18.13
N ARG A 92 -5.07 7.29 -18.14
CA ARG A 92 -3.98 7.78 -18.98
C ARG A 92 -3.09 8.75 -18.18
N PRO A 93 -2.13 8.23 -17.39
CA PRO A 93 -1.17 9.10 -16.73
C PRO A 93 -0.24 9.73 -17.75
N ASP A 94 0.30 10.89 -17.40
CA ASP A 94 1.20 11.61 -18.29
C ASP A 94 2.58 10.98 -18.33
N THR A 95 3.03 10.45 -17.19
CA THR A 95 4.24 9.66 -17.05
C THR A 95 4.03 8.56 -16.02
N TYR A 96 4.76 7.47 -16.17
CA TYR A 96 4.79 6.38 -15.20
C TYR A 96 6.18 5.77 -15.18
N ILE A 97 6.71 5.46 -14.01
CA ILE A 97 8.12 5.05 -13.86
C ILE A 97 8.25 4.09 -12.69
N LEU A 98 9.16 3.12 -12.78
CA LEU A 98 9.56 2.36 -11.59
C LEU A 98 10.28 3.29 -10.63
N LEU A 99 9.81 3.33 -9.38
CA LEU A 99 10.48 4.10 -8.34
C LEU A 99 11.87 3.53 -8.06
N PRO A 100 12.86 4.38 -7.76
CA PRO A 100 14.11 3.94 -7.18
C PRO A 100 13.87 3.33 -5.78
N ASP A 101 14.92 2.72 -5.22
CA ASP A 101 14.89 2.12 -3.88
C ASP A 101 14.22 3.03 -2.85
N VAL A 102 13.16 2.51 -2.23
CA VAL A 102 12.29 3.23 -1.29
C VAL A 102 13.07 3.72 -0.07
N ASN A 103 14.10 3.00 0.38
CA ASN A 103 14.93 3.41 1.51
C ASN A 103 15.82 4.61 1.15
N ILE A 104 16.36 4.62 -0.07
CA ILE A 104 17.15 5.75 -0.59
C ILE A 104 16.24 6.99 -0.74
N LEU A 105 15.06 6.80 -1.32
CA LEU A 105 14.05 7.86 -1.43
C LEU A 105 13.63 8.39 -0.07
N LYS A 106 13.32 7.49 0.88
CA LYS A 106 12.88 7.85 2.23
C LYS A 106 13.92 8.72 2.92
N SER A 107 15.17 8.30 2.89
CA SER A 107 16.28 9.04 3.49
C SER A 107 16.38 10.46 2.94
N THR A 108 16.16 10.65 1.63
CA THR A 108 16.19 11.97 1.00
C THR A 108 14.93 12.78 1.30
N ALA A 109 13.75 12.16 1.23
CA ALA A 109 12.48 12.79 1.53
C ALA A 109 12.39 13.27 2.99
N GLU A 110 12.96 12.53 3.95
CA GLU A 110 13.02 12.95 5.37
C GLU A 110 13.86 14.22 5.56
N ARG A 111 15.00 14.34 4.86
CA ARG A 111 15.81 15.56 4.88
C ARG A 111 15.07 16.74 4.24
N PHE A 112 14.34 16.50 3.15
CA PHE A 112 13.57 17.53 2.47
C PHE A 112 12.35 17.98 3.28
N LYS A 113 11.68 17.05 3.99
CA LYS A 113 10.59 17.34 4.92
C LYS A 113 11.00 18.30 6.04
N ALA A 114 12.26 18.26 6.49
CA ALA A 114 12.76 19.20 7.50
C ALA A 114 12.88 20.64 6.99
N LEU A 115 12.89 20.85 5.67
CA LEU A 115 13.12 22.14 5.02
C LEU A 115 11.84 22.71 4.36
N SER A 116 10.90 21.85 3.97
CA SER A 116 9.61 22.27 3.40
C SER A 116 8.48 21.30 3.76
N ASN A 117 7.27 21.84 3.91
CA ASN A 117 6.04 21.08 4.11
C ASN A 117 5.51 20.42 2.82
N PHE A 118 6.07 20.79 1.67
CA PHE A 118 5.67 20.31 0.36
C PHE A 118 6.87 19.80 -0.43
N ILE A 119 6.67 18.72 -1.19
CA ILE A 119 7.64 18.13 -2.12
C ILE A 119 6.98 18.03 -3.49
N THR A 120 7.68 18.51 -4.51
CA THR A 120 7.32 18.29 -5.91
C THR A 120 7.94 16.99 -6.38
N LEU A 121 7.10 16.06 -6.81
CA LEU A 121 7.50 14.82 -7.46
C LEU A 121 7.44 15.04 -8.97
N SER A 122 8.44 14.61 -9.71
CA SER A 122 8.45 14.73 -11.17
C SER A 122 9.06 13.50 -11.81
N ALA A 123 8.53 13.09 -12.96
CA ALA A 123 9.08 12.00 -13.75
C ALA A 123 9.00 12.33 -15.24
N ASN A 124 9.84 11.70 -16.04
CA ASN A 124 9.76 11.72 -17.50
C ASN A 124 9.81 10.30 -18.09
N MET A 125 9.66 10.19 -19.40
CA MET A 125 9.70 8.91 -20.11
C MET A 125 11.11 8.50 -20.56
N GLN A 126 12.17 9.19 -20.09
CA GLN A 126 13.58 8.84 -20.29
C GLN A 126 14.25 8.17 -19.08
N GLY A 127 13.48 7.90 -18.03
CA GLY A 127 13.96 7.08 -16.91
C GLY A 127 14.49 7.94 -15.78
N GLU A 128 13.97 9.17 -15.68
CA GLU A 128 14.39 10.14 -14.70
C GLU A 128 13.25 10.48 -13.75
N PHE A 129 13.52 10.33 -12.46
CA PHE A 129 12.65 10.73 -11.37
C PHE A 129 13.33 11.84 -10.57
N LYS A 130 12.60 12.89 -10.23
CA LYS A 130 13.09 14.03 -9.48
C LYS A 130 12.18 14.29 -8.28
N ILE A 131 12.79 14.55 -7.14
CA ILE A 131 12.12 15.16 -5.99
C ILE A 131 12.73 16.53 -5.74
N GLU A 132 11.89 17.52 -5.51
CA GLU A 132 12.31 18.91 -5.35
C GLU A 132 11.53 19.58 -4.24
N ILE A 133 12.19 20.47 -3.50
CA ILE A 133 11.57 21.35 -2.54
C ILE A 133 11.99 22.79 -2.82
N GLN A 134 11.06 23.69 -2.55
CA GLN A 134 11.31 25.12 -2.50
C GLN A 134 10.91 25.64 -1.13
N SER A 135 11.82 26.38 -0.51
CA SER A 135 11.61 27.10 0.74
C SER A 135 12.14 28.53 0.58
N PRO A 136 11.82 29.45 1.51
CA PRO A 136 12.38 30.80 1.48
C PRO A 136 13.92 30.86 1.55
N PHE A 137 14.57 29.79 2.05
CA PHE A 137 16.01 29.78 2.32
C PHE A 137 16.82 28.97 1.31
N ALA A 138 16.20 27.97 0.68
CA ALA A 138 16.88 27.07 -0.24
C ALA A 138 15.89 26.38 -1.20
N VAL A 139 16.38 26.12 -2.41
CA VAL A 139 15.82 25.13 -3.33
C VAL A 139 16.73 23.92 -3.28
N CYS A 140 16.16 22.74 -3.03
CA CYS A 140 16.91 21.49 -3.02
C CYS A 140 16.23 20.50 -3.96
N SER A 141 17.04 19.83 -4.79
CA SER A 141 16.56 18.81 -5.71
C SER A 141 17.44 17.57 -5.64
N ALA A 142 16.82 16.41 -5.82
CA ALA A 142 17.50 15.13 -5.99
C ALA A 142 16.94 14.46 -7.24
N ARG A 143 17.84 13.97 -8.09
CA ARG A 143 17.53 13.33 -9.37
C ARG A 143 18.01 11.89 -9.33
N TYR A 144 17.17 11.01 -9.84
CA TYR A 144 17.41 9.57 -9.98
C TYR A 144 17.25 9.24 -11.45
N GLU A 145 18.24 8.55 -12.02
CA GLU A 145 18.35 8.28 -13.45
C GLU A 145 18.47 6.78 -13.70
N ASN A 146 18.35 6.37 -14.96
CA ASN A 146 18.41 4.97 -15.39
C ASN A 146 17.28 4.10 -14.80
N LEU A 147 16.11 4.69 -14.57
CA LEU A 147 14.91 3.98 -14.13
C LEU A 147 14.16 3.41 -15.35
N GLN A 148 13.42 2.32 -15.13
CA GLN A 148 12.67 1.64 -16.18
C GLN A 148 11.21 2.08 -16.23
N HIS A 149 10.59 1.91 -17.40
CA HIS A 149 9.16 2.12 -17.62
C HIS A 149 8.50 0.77 -17.93
N PRO A 150 7.49 0.35 -17.16
CA PRO A 150 6.74 -0.86 -17.46
C PRO A 150 5.92 -0.69 -18.74
N GLU A 151 5.94 -1.64 -19.67
CA GLU A 151 5.11 -1.55 -20.88
C GLU A 151 3.62 -1.61 -20.52
N LEU A 152 2.91 -0.48 -20.63
CA LEU A 152 1.47 -0.43 -20.44
C LEU A 152 0.75 -0.71 -21.76
N VAL A 153 0.10 -1.88 -21.86
CA VAL A 153 -0.67 -2.29 -23.04
C VAL A 153 -1.77 -1.25 -23.33
N GLY A 154 -1.75 -0.67 -24.53
CA GLY A 154 -2.75 0.29 -24.99
C GLY A 154 -2.46 1.75 -24.65
N HIS A 155 -1.30 2.08 -24.07
CA HIS A 155 -0.87 3.46 -23.87
C HIS A 155 0.18 3.85 -24.92
N ASP A 156 -0.24 4.62 -25.92
CA ASP A 156 0.65 5.07 -27.00
C ASP A 156 1.41 6.34 -26.57
N ILE A 157 2.60 6.10 -26.02
CA ILE A 157 3.51 7.12 -25.50
C ILE A 157 4.27 7.85 -26.63
N SER A 158 4.17 7.36 -27.87
CA SER A 158 4.97 7.84 -29.02
C SER A 158 4.70 9.29 -29.43
N SER A 159 3.58 9.86 -28.97
CA SER A 159 3.17 11.23 -29.30
C SER A 159 3.70 12.30 -28.34
N ARG A 160 4.36 11.91 -27.24
CA ARG A 160 4.80 12.83 -26.19
C ARG A 160 6.31 13.00 -26.22
N ASP A 161 6.77 14.21 -25.89
CA ASP A 161 8.19 14.50 -25.69
C ASP A 161 8.72 13.65 -24.51
N PRO A 162 9.63 12.68 -24.75
CA PRO A 162 10.10 11.78 -23.71
C PRO A 162 10.88 12.49 -22.60
N GLU A 163 11.47 13.65 -22.89
CA GLU A 163 12.27 14.44 -21.94
C GLU A 163 11.39 15.31 -21.03
N HIS A 164 10.13 15.51 -21.39
CA HIS A 164 9.22 16.36 -20.65
C HIS A 164 8.88 15.77 -19.27
N PHE A 165 9.14 16.55 -18.22
CA PHE A 165 8.79 16.19 -16.85
C PHE A 165 7.33 16.51 -16.57
N SER A 166 6.55 15.48 -16.24
CA SER A 166 5.27 15.67 -15.57
C SER A 166 5.51 15.76 -14.07
N SER A 167 4.87 16.73 -13.42
CA SER A 167 5.11 17.02 -12.01
C SER A 167 3.82 17.18 -11.22
N ALA A 168 3.90 16.93 -9.92
CA ALA A 168 2.81 17.17 -9.00
C ALA A 168 3.35 17.43 -7.59
N CYS A 169 2.72 18.37 -6.88
CA CYS A 169 3.10 18.77 -5.53
C CYS A 169 2.26 18.03 -4.49
N VAL A 170 2.92 17.45 -3.50
CA VAL A 170 2.29 16.71 -2.39
C VAL A 170 2.85 17.19 -1.06
N ARG A 171 2.15 16.90 0.04
CA ARG A 171 2.70 17.15 1.38
C ARG A 171 3.89 16.24 1.65
N SER A 172 4.96 16.81 2.21
CA SER A 172 6.17 16.07 2.60
C SER A 172 5.84 14.94 3.58
N ASP A 173 4.91 15.18 4.51
CA ASP A 173 4.44 14.17 5.47
C ASP A 173 3.84 12.95 4.76
N ASP A 174 2.94 13.18 3.81
CA ASP A 174 2.20 12.11 3.15
C ASP A 174 3.14 11.26 2.30
N PHE A 175 4.11 11.89 1.62
CA PHE A 175 5.13 11.17 0.87
C PHE A 175 6.07 10.36 1.77
N VAL A 176 6.55 10.93 2.89
CA VAL A 176 7.40 10.21 3.84
C VAL A 176 6.65 9.06 4.52
N HIS A 177 5.36 9.24 4.84
CA HIS A 177 4.52 8.17 5.38
C HIS A 177 4.36 7.03 4.37
N PHE A 178 4.12 7.34 3.09
CA PHE A 178 4.09 6.35 2.03
C PHE A 178 5.41 5.56 1.93
N LEU A 179 6.55 6.25 1.95
CA LEU A 179 7.88 5.61 1.89
C LEU A 179 8.23 4.81 3.15
N SER A 180 7.46 4.96 4.23
CA SER A 180 7.67 4.21 5.48
C SER A 180 7.10 2.79 5.45
N CYS A 181 6.52 2.36 4.32
CA CYS A 181 6.01 1.00 4.08
C CYS A 181 7.10 -0.06 3.88
N THR A 182 8.27 0.07 4.52
CA THR A 182 9.46 -0.79 4.28
C THR A 182 9.25 -2.25 4.69
N HIS A 183 8.30 -2.54 5.58
CA HIS A 183 7.97 -3.91 6.01
C HIS A 183 7.22 -4.73 4.96
N LEU A 184 6.74 -4.11 3.88
CA LEU A 184 6.02 -4.80 2.82
C LEU A 184 6.94 -5.36 1.74
N GLU A 185 8.27 -5.15 1.82
CA GLU A 185 9.27 -5.66 0.84
C GLU A 185 8.73 -5.76 -0.59
N PRO A 186 8.33 -4.63 -1.20
CA PRO A 186 7.65 -4.66 -2.49
C PRO A 186 8.61 -5.04 -3.61
N ASP A 187 8.16 -5.88 -4.55
CA ASP A 187 8.99 -6.26 -5.70
C ASP A 187 9.21 -5.07 -6.61
N ASN A 188 8.13 -4.32 -6.87
CA ASN A 188 8.14 -3.16 -7.75
C ASN A 188 7.12 -2.13 -7.26
N ILE A 189 7.48 -0.86 -7.40
CA ILE A 189 6.53 0.24 -7.22
C ILE A 189 6.54 1.12 -8.46
N ILE A 190 5.38 1.27 -9.10
CA ILE A 190 5.19 2.20 -10.20
C ILE A 190 4.69 3.52 -9.62
N CYS A 191 5.42 4.61 -9.86
CA CYS A 191 4.91 5.96 -9.67
C CYS A 191 4.26 6.43 -10.96
N SER A 192 3.00 6.83 -10.87
CA SER A 192 2.19 7.33 -11.96
C SER A 192 1.82 8.79 -11.67
N ILE A 193 2.17 9.69 -12.59
CA ILE A 193 1.95 11.13 -12.45
C ILE A 193 1.08 11.62 -13.59
N THR A 194 -0.03 12.26 -13.24
CA THR A 194 -0.80 13.13 -14.15
C THR A 194 -0.49 14.56 -13.74
N ASN A 195 0.08 15.34 -14.67
CA ASN A 195 0.65 16.65 -14.41
C ASN A 195 -0.34 17.54 -13.68
N GLU A 196 0.06 18.03 -12.49
CA GLU A 196 -0.72 18.89 -11.60
C GLU A 196 -2.09 18.33 -11.17
N ARG A 197 -2.38 17.05 -11.41
CA ARG A 197 -3.71 16.45 -11.15
C ARG A 197 -3.68 15.24 -10.24
N GLN A 198 -2.71 14.36 -10.37
CA GLN A 198 -2.66 13.14 -9.55
C GLN A 198 -1.25 12.57 -9.43
N VAL A 199 -0.91 12.07 -8.23
CA VAL A 199 0.17 11.10 -8.04
C VAL A 199 -0.43 9.83 -7.46
N ALA A 200 -0.16 8.71 -8.13
CA ALA A 200 -0.55 7.38 -7.68
C ALA A 200 0.68 6.46 -7.63
N PHE A 201 0.75 5.63 -6.61
CA PHE A 201 1.73 4.57 -6.46
C PHE A 201 1.03 3.22 -6.58
N LEU A 202 1.49 2.40 -7.50
CA LEU A 202 1.04 1.02 -7.68
C LEU A 202 2.13 0.11 -7.12
N ILE A 203 1.84 -0.53 -6.01
CA ILE A 203 2.77 -1.41 -5.30
C ILE A 203 2.44 -2.85 -5.67
N PHE A 204 3.42 -3.58 -6.19
CA PHE A 204 3.29 -4.99 -6.52
C PHE A 204 4.03 -5.83 -5.48
N LEU A 205 3.33 -6.83 -4.95
CA LEU A 205 3.81 -7.73 -3.90
C LEU A 205 3.72 -9.18 -4.38
N SER A 206 4.85 -9.87 -4.35
CA SER A 206 4.93 -11.30 -4.56
C SER A 206 4.43 -12.00 -3.31
N ILE A 207 3.43 -12.84 -3.53
CA ILE A 207 2.81 -13.60 -2.45
C ILE A 207 3.78 -14.65 -1.90
N ASP A 208 4.72 -15.14 -2.72
CA ASP A 208 5.64 -16.21 -2.37
C ASP A 208 6.60 -15.80 -1.24
N THR A 209 6.98 -14.52 -1.17
CA THR A 209 7.80 -13.94 -0.09
C THR A 209 7.14 -14.08 1.30
N TYR A 210 5.81 -14.25 1.35
CA TYR A 210 5.03 -14.30 2.59
C TYR A 210 4.38 -15.68 2.87
N GLN A 211 4.83 -16.72 2.16
CA GLN A 211 4.42 -18.10 2.40
C GLN A 211 5.43 -18.78 3.34
N ASN A 212 4.92 -19.48 4.36
CA ASN A 212 5.73 -20.28 5.27
C ASN A 212 6.11 -21.60 4.56
N GLU A 213 7.37 -22.03 4.61
CA GLU A 213 7.86 -23.20 3.85
C GLU A 213 7.10 -24.51 4.15
N ASP A 214 6.47 -24.60 5.32
CA ASP A 214 5.67 -25.75 5.77
C ASP A 214 4.20 -25.74 5.30
N ALA A 215 3.74 -24.70 4.62
CA ALA A 215 2.38 -24.62 4.09
C ALA A 215 2.24 -25.45 2.80
N PRO A 216 1.22 -26.31 2.66
CA PRO A 216 1.08 -27.16 1.48
C PRO A 216 0.99 -26.31 0.21
N LEU A 217 1.98 -26.51 -0.67
CA LEU A 217 2.10 -25.88 -1.99
C LEU A 217 0.76 -25.95 -2.72
N ARG A 218 0.05 -24.83 -2.76
CA ARG A 218 -0.93 -24.57 -3.81
C ARG A 218 -0.31 -23.54 -4.72
N SER A 219 -0.06 -23.93 -5.97
CA SER A 219 0.21 -23.00 -7.04
C SER A 219 -1.03 -22.11 -7.23
N LEU A 220 -1.11 -21.03 -6.48
CA LEU A 220 -1.93 -19.90 -6.83
C LEU A 220 -1.22 -19.29 -8.04
N ASN A 221 -1.72 -19.58 -9.24
CA ASN A 221 -1.26 -18.96 -10.48
C ASN A 221 -1.03 -17.46 -10.22
N SER A 222 0.23 -17.01 -10.31
CA SER A 222 0.72 -15.63 -10.11
C SER A 222 -0.38 -14.59 -9.91
N GLN A 223 -0.86 -14.44 -8.67
CA GLN A 223 -1.67 -13.28 -8.34
C GLN A 223 -0.75 -12.29 -7.66
N ASP A 224 -0.12 -11.43 -8.45
CA ASP A 224 0.58 -10.27 -7.91
C ASP A 224 -0.45 -9.47 -7.10
N CYS A 225 -0.18 -9.28 -5.81
CA CYS A 225 -1.05 -8.47 -4.98
C CYS A 225 -0.72 -7.00 -5.28
N GLN A 226 -1.69 -6.28 -5.83
CA GLN A 226 -1.54 -4.87 -6.14
C GLN A 226 -2.18 -3.99 -5.07
N ILE A 227 -1.43 -3.04 -4.54
CA ILE A 227 -1.93 -1.98 -3.67
C ILE A 227 -1.80 -0.64 -4.39
N THR A 228 -2.90 0.10 -4.48
CA THR A 228 -2.91 1.46 -5.05
C THR A 228 -2.97 2.50 -3.95
N VAL A 229 -1.98 3.38 -3.89
CA VAL A 229 -1.94 4.53 -2.98
C VAL A 229 -2.02 5.81 -3.79
N GLN A 230 -2.92 6.73 -3.43
CA GLN A 230 -3.00 8.05 -4.03
C GLN A 230 -2.65 9.12 -3.00
N LEU A 231 -1.78 10.05 -3.37
CA LEU A 231 -1.46 11.19 -2.51
C LEU A 231 -2.33 12.39 -2.89
N PRO A 232 -2.91 13.10 -1.90
CA PRO A 232 -3.58 14.37 -2.16
C PRO A 232 -2.60 15.37 -2.77
N LEU A 233 -3.05 16.05 -3.83
CA LEU A 233 -2.28 17.14 -4.41
C LEU A 233 -2.47 18.44 -3.64
N TYR A 234 -1.41 19.24 -3.62
CA TYR A 234 -1.47 20.62 -3.19
C TYR A 234 -1.30 21.53 -4.42
N LEU A 235 -2.33 22.33 -4.69
CA LEU A 235 -2.31 23.39 -5.69
C LEU A 235 -2.19 24.70 -4.91
N GLU A 236 -1.11 25.44 -5.12
CA GLU A 236 -0.96 26.82 -4.61
C GLU A 236 -1.91 27.79 -5.32
#